data_AF-A0A9Q0X781-F1
#
_entry.id   AF-A0A9Q0X781-F1
#
_cell.length_a   1.000
_cell.length_b   1.000
_cell.length_c   1.000
_cell.angle_alpha   90.00
_cell.angle_beta   90.00
_cell.angle_gamma   90.00
#
_symmetry.space_group_name_H-M   'P 1'
#
loop_
_entity.id
_entity.type
_entity.pdbx_description
1 polymer ?
#
loop_
_entity_poly.entity_id
_entity_poly.type
_entity_poly.pdbx_seq_one_letter_code
_entity_poly.pdbx_strand_id
1 'polypeptide(L)'
;MGTRTFSHHREEEHKEERHQNLQMTSTTRKAKFKTREEEGGFTLSELSIASALALTSEVSWETRMRRERAILQLEKRGQKLVRFGNDMEKLEKDVLRHCRFLRVKADRKALRRKAEAKAQMEKEVIELLSCRAPMFWIPLRAHAVWERMSVKLECTILASPQPHVNW
;
A
#
# COMPACT_ATOMS: atom_id res chain seq x y z
N MET A 1 31.98 -14.30 -12.55
CA MET A 1 32.08 -12.82 -12.50
C MET A 1 31.42 -12.27 -13.76
N GLY A 2 30.40 -11.42 -13.66
CA GLY A 2 30.09 -10.48 -14.77
C GLY A 2 28.70 -10.44 -15.44
N THR A 3 27.62 -11.05 -14.94
CA THR A 3 26.30 -10.96 -15.64
C THR A 3 25.23 -10.11 -14.97
N ARG A 4 25.48 -9.57 -13.76
CA ARG A 4 24.47 -8.78 -13.03
C ARG A 4 24.46 -7.28 -13.32
N THR A 5 25.52 -6.74 -13.92
CA THR A 5 25.65 -5.30 -14.16
C THR A 5 24.95 -4.82 -15.44
N PHE A 6 24.76 -5.71 -16.42
CA PHE A 6 24.16 -5.35 -17.72
C PHE A 6 22.65 -5.05 -17.63
N SER A 7 21.94 -5.72 -16.72
CA SER A 7 20.49 -5.56 -16.56
C SER A 7 20.10 -4.21 -15.94
N HIS A 8 20.96 -3.66 -15.10
CA HIS A 8 20.71 -2.39 -14.41
C HIS A 8 20.87 -1.19 -15.35
N HIS A 9 21.85 -1.23 -16.25
CA HIS A 9 22.11 -0.15 -17.19
C HIS A 9 20.94 0.06 -18.17
N ARG A 10 20.37 -1.04 -18.68
CA ARG A 10 19.22 -1.01 -19.59
C ARG A 10 17.93 -0.52 -18.93
N GLU A 11 17.78 -0.68 -17.61
CA GLU A 11 16.64 -0.11 -16.87
C GLU A 11 16.81 1.39 -16.59
N GLU A 12 18.04 1.88 -16.45
CA GLU A 12 18.32 3.31 -16.29
C GLU A 12 18.08 4.08 -17.60
N GLU A 13 18.54 3.56 -18.73
CA GLU A 13 18.29 4.14 -20.06
C GLU A 13 16.78 4.27 -20.34
N HIS A 14 15.99 3.22 -20.06
CA HIS A 14 14.53 3.26 -20.21
C HIS A 14 13.80 4.15 -19.19
N LYS A 15 14.44 4.53 -18.08
CA LYS A 15 13.89 5.53 -17.15
C LYS A 15 14.22 6.93 -17.68
N GLU A 16 15.45 7.17 -18.13
CA GLU A 16 15.86 8.45 -18.72
C GLU A 16 15.06 8.81 -19.98
N GLU A 17 14.80 7.85 -20.87
CA GLU A 17 13.93 8.03 -22.05
C GLU A 17 12.50 8.44 -21.68
N ARG A 18 11.95 7.89 -20.59
CA ARG A 18 10.62 8.25 -20.09
C ARG A 18 10.59 9.64 -19.45
N HIS A 19 11.70 10.09 -18.88
CA HIS A 19 11.84 11.45 -18.38
C HIS A 19 11.98 12.49 -19.49
N GLN A 20 12.59 12.14 -20.64
CA GLN A 20 12.68 13.05 -21.80
C GLN A 20 11.34 13.28 -22.51
N ASN A 21 10.46 12.27 -22.59
CA ASN A 21 9.17 12.38 -23.26
C ASN A 21 8.06 13.10 -22.46
N LEU A 22 8.37 13.61 -21.26
CA LEU A 22 7.44 14.39 -20.41
C LEU A 22 7.62 15.91 -20.54
N GLN A 23 8.23 16.40 -21.63
CA GLN A 23 8.17 17.83 -21.95
C GLN A 23 6.80 18.17 -22.58
N MET A 24 5.80 18.38 -21.71
CA MET A 24 4.53 19.01 -22.08
C MET A 24 4.78 20.46 -22.48
N THR A 25 5.00 20.71 -23.77
CA THR A 25 5.12 22.06 -24.32
C THR A 25 3.74 22.71 -24.46
N SER A 26 3.11 23.06 -23.35
CA SER A 26 1.98 23.99 -23.37
C SER A 26 2.49 25.41 -23.61
N THR A 27 2.60 25.81 -24.87
CA THR A 27 2.93 27.20 -25.26
C THR A 27 1.70 28.10 -25.10
N THR A 28 1.22 28.27 -23.87
CA THR A 28 0.30 29.37 -23.57
C THR A 28 1.12 30.66 -23.56
N ARG A 29 1.05 31.43 -24.65
CA ARG A 29 1.50 32.82 -24.69
C ARG A 29 0.70 33.61 -23.65
N LYS A 30 1.22 33.73 -22.44
CA LYS A 30 0.71 34.69 -21.46
C LYS A 30 1.00 36.09 -21.98
N ALA A 31 -0.06 36.83 -22.29
CA ALA A 31 0.05 38.26 -22.56
C ALA A 31 0.71 38.91 -21.33
N LYS A 32 1.84 39.60 -21.53
CA LYS A 32 2.48 40.38 -20.48
C LYS A 32 1.60 41.60 -20.23
N PHE A 33 0.67 41.49 -19.28
CA PHE A 33 0.01 42.65 -18.71
C PHE A 33 1.09 43.52 -18.08
N LYS A 34 1.31 44.72 -18.61
CA LYS A 34 1.98 45.78 -17.85
C LYS A 34 0.99 46.22 -16.77
N THR A 35 1.06 45.59 -15.61
CA THR A 35 0.56 46.24 -14.39
C THR A 35 1.52 47.38 -14.12
N ARG A 36 1.11 48.60 -14.46
CA ARG A 36 1.67 49.80 -13.84
C ARG A 36 1.35 49.65 -12.36
N GLU A 37 2.33 49.22 -11.57
CA GLU A 37 2.26 49.28 -10.12
C GLU A 37 2.17 50.75 -9.74
N GLU A 38 0.95 51.26 -9.63
CA GLU A 38 0.74 52.31 -8.65
C GLU A 38 0.79 51.58 -7.31
N GLU A 39 1.94 51.68 -6.65
CA GLU A 39 2.16 51.31 -5.26
C GLU A 39 1.32 52.22 -4.35
N GLY A 40 0.00 52.14 -4.48
CA GLY A 40 -0.97 52.58 -3.49
C GLY A 40 -1.37 51.38 -2.66
N GLY A 41 -0.41 50.73 -2.01
CA GLY A 41 -0.71 49.68 -1.06
C GLY A 41 -1.49 50.31 0.09
N PHE A 42 -2.79 50.03 0.17
CA PHE A 42 -3.62 50.52 1.26
C PHE A 42 -2.95 50.18 2.58
N THR A 43 -2.72 51.17 3.42
CA THR A 43 -2.15 50.92 4.75
C THR A 43 -3.10 50.00 5.53
N LEU A 44 -2.56 49.19 6.46
CA LEU A 44 -3.39 48.27 7.26
C LEU A 44 -4.54 49.01 7.97
N SER A 45 -4.30 50.27 8.35
CA SER A 45 -5.29 51.21 8.86
C SER A 45 -6.38 51.54 7.83
N GLU A 46 -6.05 51.81 6.58
CA GLU A 46 -7.05 52.10 5.53
C GLU A 46 -7.93 50.89 5.22
N LEU A 47 -7.35 49.68 5.21
CA LEU A 47 -8.11 48.44 5.08
C LEU A 47 -9.01 48.19 6.30
N SER A 48 -8.53 48.50 7.50
CA SER A 48 -9.33 48.42 8.74
C SER A 48 -10.47 49.45 8.75
N ILE A 49 -10.24 50.65 8.21
CA ILE A 49 -11.26 51.69 8.07
C ILE A 49 -12.28 51.28 7.00
N ALA A 50 -11.85 50.78 5.85
CA ALA A 50 -12.74 50.33 4.79
C ALA A 50 -13.61 49.13 5.22
N SER A 51 -13.05 48.19 5.97
CA SER A 51 -13.80 47.07 6.54
C SER A 51 -14.78 47.52 7.65
N ALA A 52 -14.37 48.41 8.55
CA ALA A 52 -15.26 49.00 9.54
C ALA A 52 -16.43 49.74 8.87
N LEU A 53 -16.15 50.58 7.86
CA LEU A 53 -17.18 51.29 7.09
C LEU A 53 -18.09 50.34 6.31
N ALA A 54 -17.57 49.24 5.76
CA ALA A 54 -18.39 48.22 5.09
C ALA A 54 -19.31 47.49 6.08
N LEU A 55 -18.86 47.27 7.32
CA LEU A 55 -19.64 46.63 8.39
C LEU A 55 -20.69 47.57 9.01
N THR A 56 -20.40 48.87 9.09
CA THR A 56 -21.34 49.87 9.63
C THR A 56 -22.26 50.47 8.57
N SER A 57 -21.98 50.29 7.28
CA SER A 57 -22.89 50.75 6.23
C SER A 57 -24.16 49.90 6.24
N GLU A 58 -25.30 50.51 6.52
CA GLU A 58 -26.60 49.89 6.28
C GLU A 58 -26.82 49.79 4.77
N VAL A 59 -26.31 48.72 4.19
CA VAL A 59 -26.54 48.39 2.79
C VAL A 59 -28.04 48.17 2.62
N SER A 60 -28.69 49.01 1.81
CA SER A 60 -30.13 48.93 1.57
C SER A 60 -30.56 47.50 1.25
N TRP A 61 -31.72 47.08 1.76
CA TRP A 61 -32.25 45.72 1.62
C TRP A 61 -32.25 45.24 0.16
N GLU A 62 -32.51 46.14 -0.80
CA GLU A 62 -32.44 45.86 -2.23
C GLU A 62 -31.03 45.47 -2.71
N THR A 63 -30.01 46.16 -2.22
CA THR A 63 -28.62 45.92 -2.61
C THR A 63 -28.13 44.59 -2.06
N ARG A 64 -28.56 44.21 -0.85
CA ARG A 64 -28.33 42.87 -0.27
C ARG A 64 -28.98 41.79 -1.13
N MET A 65 -30.26 41.96 -1.47
CA MET A 65 -31.00 40.99 -2.30
C MET A 65 -30.42 40.85 -3.71
N ARG A 66 -29.92 41.94 -4.32
CA ARG A 66 -29.24 41.88 -5.63
C ARG A 66 -27.92 41.09 -5.55
N ARG A 67 -27.14 41.26 -4.47
CA ARG A 67 -25.91 40.49 -4.23
C ARG A 67 -26.21 39.01 -4.03
N GLU A 68 -27.20 38.67 -3.22
CA GLU A 68 -27.60 37.27 -3.00
C GLU A 68 -28.09 36.61 -4.29
N ARG A 69 -28.89 37.31 -5.11
CA ARG A 69 -29.28 36.82 -6.43
C ARG A 69 -28.08 36.62 -7.35
N ALA A 70 -27.10 37.53 -7.33
CA ALA A 70 -25.89 37.40 -8.14
C ALA A 70 -25.06 36.18 -7.72
N ILE A 71 -24.91 35.94 -6.41
CA ILE A 71 -24.20 34.78 -5.84
C ILE A 71 -24.90 33.48 -6.26
N LEU A 72 -26.23 33.40 -6.09
CA LEU A 72 -27.02 32.21 -6.49
C LEU A 72 -26.97 31.95 -8.00
N GLN A 73 -26.92 33.00 -8.83
CA GLN A 73 -26.75 32.86 -10.28
C GLN A 73 -25.34 32.38 -10.65
N LEU A 74 -24.32 32.83 -9.92
CA LEU A 74 -22.93 32.39 -10.08
C LEU A 74 -22.76 30.93 -9.68
N GLU A 75 -23.38 30.49 -8.58
CA GLU A 75 -23.40 29.08 -8.17
C GLU A 75 -24.12 28.19 -9.19
N LYS A 76 -25.26 28.63 -9.73
CA LYS A 76 -25.98 27.90 -10.79
C LYS A 76 -25.15 27.77 -12.07
N ARG A 77 -24.38 28.81 -12.44
CA ARG A 77 -23.44 28.78 -13.57
C ARG A 77 -22.24 27.88 -13.27
N GLY A 78 -21.71 27.92 -12.05
CA GLY A 78 -20.64 27.04 -11.58
C GLY A 78 -21.04 25.57 -11.60
N GLN A 79 -22.26 25.23 -11.17
CA GLN A 79 -22.78 23.86 -11.24
C GLN A 79 -22.93 23.32 -12.66
N LYS A 80 -23.24 24.18 -13.65
CA LYS A 80 -23.28 23.79 -15.07
C LYS A 80 -21.90 23.57 -15.69
N LEU A 81 -20.85 24.19 -15.16
CA LEU A 81 -19.48 24.07 -15.69
C LEU A 81 -18.71 22.84 -15.16
N VAL A 82 -19.19 22.15 -14.12
CA VAL A 82 -18.47 21.03 -13.48
C VAL A 82 -18.70 19.67 -14.17
N ARG A 83 -19.55 19.58 -15.20
CA ARG A 83 -20.03 18.28 -15.72
C ARG A 83 -19.56 17.86 -17.11
N PHE A 84 -18.36 18.24 -17.56
CA PHE A 84 -17.80 17.64 -18.79
C PHE A 84 -16.30 17.36 -18.68
N GLY A 85 -15.90 16.11 -18.93
CA GLY A 85 -14.53 15.73 -19.29
C GLY A 85 -13.65 15.06 -18.22
N ASN A 86 -14.08 14.94 -16.96
CA ASN A 86 -13.24 14.39 -15.87
C ASN A 86 -13.40 12.86 -15.67
N ASP A 87 -14.17 12.18 -16.52
CA ASP A 87 -14.41 10.74 -16.33
C ASP A 87 -13.18 9.91 -16.69
N MET A 88 -12.40 10.36 -17.68
CA MET A 88 -11.14 9.74 -18.06
C MET A 88 -10.08 9.92 -16.95
N GLU A 89 -9.92 11.14 -16.41
CA GLU A 89 -8.98 11.40 -15.31
C GLU A 89 -9.38 10.65 -14.02
N LYS A 90 -10.68 10.52 -13.71
CA LYS A 90 -11.15 9.67 -12.59
C LYS A 90 -10.81 8.20 -12.82
N LEU A 91 -11.05 7.69 -14.03
CA LEU A 91 -10.73 6.31 -14.38
C LEU A 91 -9.23 6.05 -14.24
N GLU A 92 -8.37 6.95 -14.72
CA GLU A 92 -6.91 6.84 -14.55
C GLU A 92 -6.51 6.80 -13.07
N LYS A 93 -7.08 7.69 -12.23
CA LYS A 93 -6.83 7.68 -10.79
C LYS A 93 -7.24 6.36 -10.15
N ASP A 94 -8.37 5.80 -10.54
CA ASP A 94 -8.85 4.53 -10.01
C ASP A 94 -8.01 3.35 -10.50
N VAL A 95 -7.60 3.32 -11.76
CA VAL A 95 -6.66 2.31 -12.28
C VAL A 95 -5.34 2.36 -11.50
N LEU A 96 -4.77 3.56 -11.28
CA LEU A 96 -3.55 3.72 -10.51
C LEU A 96 -3.71 3.22 -9.06
N ARG A 97 -4.84 3.51 -8.42
CA ARG A 97 -5.17 2.99 -7.08
C ARG A 97 -5.25 1.47 -7.07
N HIS A 98 -5.94 0.88 -8.04
CA HIS A 98 -6.08 -0.57 -8.16
C HIS A 98 -4.72 -1.24 -8.43
N CYS A 99 -3.91 -0.71 -9.34
CA CYS A 99 -2.56 -1.21 -9.60
C CYS A 99 -1.68 -1.17 -8.34
N ARG A 100 -1.72 -0.07 -7.58
CA ARG A 100 -0.99 0.04 -6.29
C ARG A 100 -1.48 -1.00 -5.30
N PHE A 101 -2.79 -1.15 -5.15
CA PHE A 101 -3.38 -2.14 -4.26
C PHE A 101 -2.97 -3.57 -4.63
N LEU A 102 -3.05 -3.92 -5.92
CA LEU A 102 -2.65 -5.24 -6.42
C LEU A 102 -1.17 -5.50 -6.20
N ARG A 103 -0.29 -4.51 -6.39
CA ARG A 103 1.15 -4.63 -6.11
C ARG A 103 1.39 -4.93 -4.63
N VAL A 104 0.80 -4.14 -3.72
CA VAL A 104 0.90 -4.37 -2.28
C VAL A 104 0.39 -5.76 -1.88
N LYS A 105 -0.74 -6.20 -2.47
CA LYS A 105 -1.30 -7.54 -2.22
C LYS A 105 -0.37 -8.65 -2.72
N ALA A 106 0.22 -8.48 -3.90
CA ALA A 106 1.19 -9.43 -4.45
C ALA A 106 2.45 -9.49 -3.58
N ASP A 107 2.98 -8.35 -3.14
CA ASP A 107 4.14 -8.27 -2.25
C ASP A 107 3.87 -8.97 -0.92
N ARG A 108 2.70 -8.73 -0.30
CA ARG A 108 2.27 -9.45 0.91
C ARG A 108 2.18 -10.96 0.69
N LYS A 109 1.63 -11.40 -0.44
CA LYS A 109 1.55 -12.83 -0.78
C LYS A 109 2.95 -13.44 -0.97
N ALA A 110 3.87 -12.70 -1.60
CA ALA A 110 5.25 -13.12 -1.78
C ALA A 110 5.99 -13.22 -0.44
N LEU A 111 5.83 -12.22 0.44
CA LEU A 111 6.38 -12.24 1.80
C LEU A 111 5.83 -13.41 2.62
N ARG A 112 4.52 -13.66 2.55
CA ARG A 112 3.89 -14.80 3.24
C ARG A 112 4.46 -16.13 2.76
N ARG A 113 4.59 -16.33 1.44
CA ARG A 113 5.22 -17.54 0.89
C ARG A 113 6.66 -17.73 1.35
N LYS A 114 7.44 -16.65 1.41
CA LYS A 114 8.82 -16.70 1.94
C LYS A 114 8.85 -17.09 3.42
N ALA A 115 7.94 -16.55 4.22
CA ALA A 115 7.81 -16.89 5.64
C ALA A 115 7.39 -18.35 5.83
N GLU A 116 6.40 -18.83 5.07
CA GLU A 116 5.95 -20.23 5.08
C GLU A 116 7.09 -21.18 4.68
N ALA A 117 7.85 -20.87 3.62
CA ALA A 117 9.00 -21.68 3.20
C ALA A 117 10.11 -21.71 4.27
N LYS A 118 10.39 -20.57 4.93
CA LYS A 118 11.36 -20.51 6.04
C LYS A 118 10.91 -21.35 7.23
N ALA A 119 9.63 -21.28 7.59
CA ALA A 119 9.07 -22.07 8.68
C ALA A 119 9.08 -23.58 8.37
N GLN A 120 8.83 -23.97 7.12
CA GLN A 120 8.97 -25.35 6.67
C GLN A 120 10.41 -25.84 6.80
N MET A 121 11.38 -25.05 6.31
CA MET A 121 12.81 -25.38 6.45
C MET A 121 13.23 -25.50 7.93
N GLU A 122 12.78 -24.58 8.79
CA GLU A 122 13.06 -24.64 10.23
C GLU A 122 12.44 -25.90 10.87
N LYS A 123 11.22 -26.27 10.47
CA LYS A 123 10.57 -27.51 10.93
C LYS A 123 11.37 -28.75 10.52
N GLU A 124 11.83 -28.83 9.27
CA GLU A 124 12.68 -29.93 8.80
C GLU A 124 13.99 -30.01 9.58
N VAL A 125 14.65 -28.88 9.84
CA VAL A 125 15.87 -28.84 10.64
C VAL A 125 15.61 -29.31 12.07
N ILE A 126 14.53 -28.85 12.71
CA ILE A 126 14.15 -29.31 14.05
C ILE A 126 13.85 -30.81 14.05
N GLU A 127 13.15 -31.33 13.04
CA GLU A 127 12.89 -32.76 12.89
C GLU A 127 14.20 -33.55 12.76
N LEU A 128 15.14 -33.10 11.94
CA LEU A 128 16.47 -33.69 11.79
C LEU A 128 17.27 -33.66 13.10
N LEU A 129 17.25 -32.54 13.82
CA LEU A 129 17.91 -32.42 15.13
C LEU A 129 17.21 -33.25 16.22
N SER A 130 15.91 -33.46 16.09
CA SER A 130 15.13 -34.33 16.98
C SER A 130 15.38 -35.82 16.72
N CYS A 131 16.17 -36.17 15.69
CA CYS A 131 16.51 -37.55 15.41
C CYS A 131 17.18 -38.17 16.62
N ARG A 132 16.48 -39.11 17.25
CA ARG A 132 16.93 -39.82 18.43
C ARG A 132 17.00 -41.30 18.09
N ALA A 133 18.17 -41.89 18.33
CA ALA A 133 18.36 -43.32 18.21
C ALA A 133 17.29 -44.09 19.03
N PRO A 134 16.75 -45.20 18.51
CA PRO A 134 15.78 -46.00 19.22
C PRO A 134 16.33 -46.46 20.57
N MET A 135 15.56 -46.21 21.62
CA MET A 135 15.90 -46.57 22.99
C MET A 135 14.74 -47.29 23.64
N PHE A 136 15.00 -48.42 24.28
CA PHE A 136 14.00 -49.12 25.08
C PHE A 136 13.68 -48.29 26.32
N TRP A 137 12.47 -47.73 26.35
CA TRP A 137 11.93 -47.10 27.55
C TRP A 137 11.43 -48.15 28.53
N ILE A 138 10.76 -49.18 28.00
CA ILE A 138 10.40 -50.38 28.75
C ILE A 138 11.02 -51.56 28.02
N PRO A 139 12.08 -52.19 28.56
CA PRO A 139 12.70 -53.35 27.95
C PRO A 139 11.79 -54.58 28.11
N LEU A 140 11.99 -55.56 27.22
CA LEU A 140 11.30 -56.82 27.30
C LEU A 140 11.64 -57.55 28.61
N ARG A 141 10.63 -58.03 29.32
CA ARG A 141 10.81 -58.73 30.60
C ARG A 141 10.78 -60.24 30.40
N ALA A 142 11.56 -60.93 31.21
CA ALA A 142 11.49 -62.39 31.27
C ALA A 142 10.19 -62.81 31.96
N HIS A 143 9.49 -63.76 31.34
CA HIS A 143 8.28 -64.37 31.89
C HIS A 143 8.49 -65.88 32.03
N ALA A 144 8.23 -66.42 33.21
CA ALA A 144 8.15 -67.86 33.43
C ALA A 144 6.72 -68.32 33.14
N VAL A 145 6.58 -69.35 32.31
CA VAL A 145 5.28 -69.81 31.81
C VAL A 145 5.18 -71.32 31.87
N TRP A 146 3.99 -71.84 32.15
CA TRP A 146 3.67 -73.26 32.05
C TRP A 146 3.22 -73.62 30.64
N GLU A 147 3.29 -74.92 30.33
CA GLU A 147 2.86 -75.43 29.03
C GLU A 147 1.39 -75.03 28.74
N ARG A 148 1.11 -74.63 27.49
CA ARG A 148 -0.22 -74.20 26.99
C ARG A 148 -0.79 -72.91 27.59
N MET A 149 0.00 -72.16 28.34
CA MET A 149 -0.38 -70.80 28.75
C MET A 149 -0.05 -69.79 27.65
N SER A 150 -0.96 -68.85 27.40
CA SER A 150 -0.69 -67.70 26.53
C SER A 150 0.03 -66.60 27.30
N VAL A 151 1.01 -65.97 26.65
CA VAL A 151 1.73 -64.82 27.20
C VAL A 151 1.77 -63.70 26.17
N LYS A 152 1.58 -62.48 26.67
CA LYS A 152 1.76 -61.26 25.88
C LYS A 152 3.11 -60.64 26.26
N LEU A 153 4.01 -60.60 25.30
CA LEU A 153 5.28 -59.91 25.40
C LEU A 153 5.11 -58.49 24.87
N GLU A 154 5.55 -57.50 25.64
CA GLU A 154 5.49 -56.09 25.24
C GLU A 154 6.81 -55.38 25.57
N CYS A 155 7.18 -54.44 24.71
CA CYS A 155 8.26 -53.51 24.94
C CYS A 155 7.86 -52.13 24.42
N THR A 156 8.48 -51.08 24.94
CA THR A 156 8.22 -49.70 24.51
C THR A 156 9.52 -49.09 24.05
N ILE A 157 9.55 -48.62 22.80
CA ILE A 157 10.70 -48.00 22.17
C ILE A 157 10.39 -46.53 21.94
N LEU A 158 11.28 -45.66 22.42
CA LEU A 158 11.27 -44.24 22.11
C LEU A 158 12.28 -43.97 21.00
N ALA A 159 11.82 -43.50 19.86
CA ALA A 159 12.66 -43.05 18.76
C ALA A 159 11.97 -41.91 18.01
N SER A 160 12.78 -41.07 17.37
CA SER A 160 12.33 -40.11 16.36
C SER A 160 13.33 -40.20 15.20
N PRO A 161 12.89 -40.43 13.95
CA PRO A 161 11.53 -40.73 13.50
C PRO A 161 10.99 -42.08 14.05
N GLN A 162 9.72 -42.39 13.77
CA GLN A 162 9.07 -43.61 14.25
C GLN A 162 9.86 -44.88 13.83
N PRO A 163 10.20 -45.79 14.74
CA PRO A 163 11.05 -46.93 14.44
C PRO A 163 10.25 -48.06 13.78
N HIS A 164 10.92 -48.83 12.92
CA HIS A 164 10.40 -50.11 12.43
C HIS A 164 10.69 -51.20 13.46
N VAL A 165 9.67 -51.95 13.89
CA VAL A 165 9.79 -52.97 14.94
C VAL A 165 9.47 -54.34 14.33
N ASN A 166 10.37 -55.31 14.55
CA ASN A 166 10.19 -56.71 14.18
C ASN A 166 10.26 -57.57 15.45
N TRP A 167 9.38 -58.56 15.54
CA TRP A 167 9.38 -59.57 16.60
C TRP A 167 10.17 -60.80 16.18
#